data_AF-A0A1K0JL37-F1
#
_entry.id   AF-A0A1K0JL37-F1
#
_cell.length_a   1.000
_cell.length_b   1.000
_cell.length_c   1.000
_cell.angle_alpha   90.00
_cell.angle_beta   90.00
_cell.angle_gamma   90.00
#
_symmetry.space_group_name_H-M   'P 1'
#
loop_
_entity.id
_entity.type
_entity.pdbx_description
1 polymer ?
#
loop_
_entity_poly.entity_id
_entity_poly.type
_entity_poly.pdbx_seq_one_letter_code
_entity_poly.pdbx_strand_id
1 'polypeptide(L)' 'MSVMLPCREYMGPRYSMAFFCQANRSAMIEGPGGKYPPISAGDYLRQRANANFKGY' A
#
# COMPACT_ATOMS: atom_id res chain seq x y z
N MET A 1 0.65 -22.69 -22.49
CA MET A 1 -0.66 -22.02 -22.32
C MET A 1 -0.46 -20.55 -22.65
N SER A 2 -0.63 -20.16 -23.92
CA SER A 2 -0.36 -18.80 -24.39
C SER A 2 -1.62 -17.96 -24.23
N VAL A 3 -1.57 -16.96 -23.36
CA VAL A 3 -2.66 -16.00 -23.21
C VAL A 3 -2.57 -15.05 -24.39
N MET A 4 -3.51 -15.15 -25.33
CA MET A 4 -3.59 -14.23 -26.47
C MET A 4 -4.15 -12.90 -25.98
N LEU A 5 -3.26 -11.93 -25.74
CA LEU A 5 -3.61 -10.54 -25.47
C LEU A 5 -3.90 -9.82 -26.80
N PRO A 6 -4.88 -8.90 -26.85
CA PRO A 6 -5.17 -8.11 -28.05
C PRO A 6 -3.92 -7.35 -28.51
N CYS A 7 -3.59 -7.52 -29.79
CA CYS A 7 -2.28 -7.26 -30.41
C CYS A 7 -1.89 -5.77 -30.57
N ARG A 8 -2.43 -4.85 -29.75
CA ARG A 8 -2.21 -3.39 -29.89
C ARG A 8 -1.91 -2.63 -28.60
N GLU A 9 -1.84 -3.29 -27.45
CA GLU A 9 -1.48 -2.58 -26.22
C GLU A 9 0.03 -2.43 -26.05
N TYR A 10 0.46 -1.19 -25.79
CA TYR A 10 1.86 -0.88 -25.54
C TYR A 10 2.29 -1.42 -24.16
N MET A 11 3.26 -2.35 -24.16
CA MET A 11 3.82 -3.00 -22.98
C MET A 11 5.18 -2.42 -22.56
N GLY A 12 5.56 -1.24 -23.07
CA GLY A 12 6.80 -0.57 -22.67
C GLY A 12 6.77 -0.02 -21.24
N PRO A 13 7.88 0.60 -20.78
CA PRO A 13 7.98 1.14 -19.42
C PRO A 13 6.82 2.10 -19.12
N ARG A 14 6.15 1.86 -17.99
CA ARG A 14 5.07 2.72 -17.51
C ARG A 14 5.59 3.55 -16.36
N TYR A 15 5.62 4.87 -16.55
CA TYR A 15 5.90 5.81 -15.48
C TYR A 15 4.62 6.06 -14.69
N SER A 16 4.63 5.71 -13.41
CA SER A 16 3.55 5.98 -12.48
C SER A 16 4.15 6.52 -11.19
N MET A 17 3.59 7.62 -10.70
CA MET A 17 3.97 8.20 -9.41
C MET A 17 2.77 8.10 -8.46
N ALA A 18 2.90 7.27 -7.44
CA ALA A 18 1.88 7.14 -6.41
C ALA A 18 2.07 8.22 -5.35
N PHE A 19 1.01 8.97 -5.06
CA PHE A 19 0.94 9.88 -3.93
C PHE A 19 -0.06 9.32 -2.90
N PHE A 20 0.34 9.31 -1.62
CA PHE A 20 -0.49 8.83 -0.53
C PHE A 20 -0.73 9.96 0.47
N CYS A 21 -2.00 10.31 0.69
CA CYS A 21 -2.40 11.24 1.74
C CYS A 21 -2.39 10.52 3.10
N GLN A 22 -1.22 10.38 3.72
CA GLN A 22 -1.06 9.71 5.00
C GLN A 22 -1.24 10.67 6.19
N ALA A 23 -1.73 10.14 7.31
CA ALA A 23 -1.84 10.90 8.55
C ALA A 23 -0.45 11.16 9.19
N ASN A 24 -0.38 12.17 10.06
CA ASN A 24 0.81 12.42 10.88
C ASN A 24 1.19 11.17 11.69
N ARG A 25 2.48 10.91 11.88
CA ARG A 25 2.96 9.68 12.54
C ARG A 25 2.38 9.47 13.95
N SER A 26 2.10 10.56 14.66
CA SER A 26 1.51 10.57 16.00
C SER A 26 -0.01 10.46 16.03
N ALA A 27 -0.68 10.51 14.87
CA ALA A 27 -2.13 10.35 14.82
C ALA A 27 -2.52 8.92 15.20
N MET A 28 -3.50 8.78 16.09
CA MET A 28 -4.07 7.50 16.46
C MET A 28 -5.19 7.12 15.49
N ILE A 29 -5.14 5.89 15.00
CA ILE A 29 -6.13 5.32 14.09
C ILE A 29 -7.01 4.37 14.90
N GLU A 30 -8.32 4.66 14.94
CA GLU A 30 -9.32 3.89 15.68
C GLU A 30 -10.48 3.53 14.77
N GLY A 31 -11.00 2.31 14.91
CA GLY A 31 -12.19 1.90 14.18
C GLY A 31 -13.44 2.54 14.80
N PRO A 32 -14.48 2.88 14.00
CA PRO A 32 -15.68 3.57 14.49
C PRO A 32 -16.45 2.80 15.57
N GLY A 33 -16.29 1.48 15.65
CA GLY A 33 -16.87 0.63 16.70
C GLY A 33 -15.86 0.09 17.72
N GLY A 34 -14.63 0.59 17.76
CA GLY A 34 -13.61 0.17 18.74
C GLY A 34 -13.25 -1.32 18.72
N LYS A 35 -13.58 -2.04 17.63
CA LYS A 35 -13.40 -3.50 17.51
C LYS A 35 -11.93 -3.94 17.63
N TYR A 36 -11.01 -3.07 17.26
CA TYR A 36 -9.57 -3.34 17.25
C TYR A 36 -8.85 -2.32 18.13
N PRO A 37 -7.75 -2.71 18.78
CA PRO A 37 -6.96 -1.78 19.57
C PRO A 37 -6.46 -0.64 18.68
N PRO A 38 -6.41 0.59 19.23
CA PRO A 38 -5.94 1.75 18.49
C PRO A 38 -4.46 1.60 18.14
N ILE A 39 -4.07 2.10 16.97
CA ILE A 39 -2.69 2.03 16.47
C ILE A 39 -2.24 3.40 15.97
N SER A 40 -0.99 3.79 16.22
CA SER A 40 -0.47 5.02 15.62
C SER A 40 -0.28 4.85 14.11
N ALA A 41 -0.50 5.92 13.34
CA ALA A 41 -0.24 5.90 11.90
C ALA A 41 1.22 5.55 11.59
N GLY A 42 2.17 6.00 12.43
CA GLY A 42 3.58 5.66 12.30
C GLY A 42 3.88 4.17 12.49
N ASP A 43 3.26 3.52 13.48
CA ASP A 43 3.41 2.08 13.70
C ASP A 43 2.79 1.28 12.56
N TYR A 44 1.60 1.69 12.11
CA TYR A 44 0.93 1.07 10.96
C TYR A 44 1.80 1.10 9.71
N LEU A 45 2.36 2.27 9.37
CA LEU A 45 3.24 2.42 8.20
C LEU A 45 4.50 1.56 8.32
N ARG A 46 5.12 1.47 9.51
CA ARG A 46 6.27 0.59 9.74
C ARG A 46 5.92 -0.88 9.52
N GLN A 47 4.77 -1.34 10.02
CA GLN A 47 4.32 -2.72 9.80
C GLN A 47 4.13 -3.04 8.31
N ARG A 48 3.49 -2.13 7.55
CA ARG A 48 3.23 -2.31 6.11
C ARG A 48 4.51 -2.25 5.29
N ALA A 49 5.44 -1.35 5.61
CA ALA A 49 6.74 -1.30 4.96
C ALA A 49 7.50 -2.62 5.18
N ASN A 50 7.62 -3.07 6.43
CA ASN A 50 8.31 -4.31 6.77
C ASN A 50 7.68 -5.54 6.10
N ALA A 51 6.36 -5.58 5.92
CA ALA A 51 5.69 -6.67 5.21
C ALA A 51 6.08 -6.72 3.72
N ASN A 52 6.30 -5.58 3.09
CA ASN A 52 6.66 -5.50 1.67
C ASN A 52 8.13 -5.82 1.40
N PHE A 53 9.04 -5.49 2.33
CA PHE A 53 10.49 -5.67 2.14
C PHE A 53 11.06 -6.98 2.72
N LYS A 54 10.23 -7.84 3.32
CA LYS A 54 10.64 -9.13 3.91
C LYS A 54 11.16 -10.19 2.92
N GLY A 55 11.07 -9.94 1.61
CA GLY A 55 11.46 -10.86 0.54
C GLY A 55 12.83 -10.59 -0.11
N TYR A 56 13.69 -9.79 0.51
CA TYR A 56 15.08 -9.56 0.09
C TYR A 56 16.07 -10.17 1.08
#